data_AF-A0A1Q3S9K6-F1
#
_entry.id   AF-A0A1Q3S9K6-F1
#
_cell.length_a   1.000
_cell.length_b   1.000
_cell.length_c   1.000
_cell.angle_alpha   90.00
_cell.angle_beta   90.00
_cell.angle_gamma   90.00
#
_symmetry.space_group_name_H-M   'P 1'
#
loop_
_entity.id
_entity.type
_entity.pdbx_description
1 polymer ?
#
loop_
_entity_poly.entity_id
_entity_poly.type
_entity_poly.pdbx_seq_one_letter_code
_entity_poly.pdbx_strand_id
1 'polypeptide(L)'
;MEEIKTFVNEFLKAEALAADALVKPNLDDYNNKLVYMNSFCIEQLQNKFGMVPRTELWDDDFYEEWQDAIPSAPRNIYKISQYQDEIYGDVYVVYVSGRSPINMIFRYGESIFVAKINDELKIVKDYTFGDQMRIKKKFETGIGLGDISFESLKNPVAIERYMAPTHDKDGMEHYLSDI
;
A
#
# COMPACT_ATOMS: atom_id res chain seq x y z
N MET A 1 5.56 -14.27 -9.55
CA MET A 1 5.83 -13.24 -8.53
C MET A 1 6.35 -11.94 -9.11
N GLU A 2 7.29 -11.96 -10.07
CA GLU A 2 7.88 -10.72 -10.63
C GLU A 2 6.84 -9.79 -11.28
N GLU A 3 5.82 -10.32 -11.94
CA GLU A 3 4.68 -9.55 -12.48
C GLU A 3 3.97 -8.76 -11.37
N ILE A 4 3.65 -9.42 -10.25
CA ILE A 4 2.98 -8.81 -9.09
C ILE A 4 3.87 -7.75 -8.44
N LYS A 5 5.16 -8.04 -8.30
CA LYS A 5 6.14 -7.09 -7.78
C LYS A 5 6.24 -5.85 -8.68
N THR A 6 6.20 -6.03 -10.00
CA THR A 6 6.23 -4.93 -10.98
C THR A 6 4.97 -4.08 -10.85
N PHE A 7 3.79 -4.71 -10.89
CA PHE A 7 2.51 -4.05 -10.69
C PHE A 7 2.46 -3.23 -9.39
N VAL A 8 2.87 -3.83 -8.27
CA VAL A 8 2.87 -3.10 -6.98
C VAL A 8 3.90 -1.97 -6.98
N ASN A 9 5.10 -2.16 -7.53
CA ASN A 9 6.06 -1.06 -7.62
C ASN A 9 5.55 0.12 -8.45
N GLU A 10 4.78 -0.14 -9.51
CA GLU A 10 4.14 0.93 -10.29
C GLU A 10 3.08 1.68 -9.48
N PHE A 11 2.24 0.97 -8.74
CA PHE A 11 1.30 1.58 -7.79
C PHE A 11 2.02 2.44 -6.73
N LEU A 12 3.06 1.90 -6.10
CA LEU A 12 3.80 2.60 -5.04
C LEU A 12 4.52 3.86 -5.56
N LYS A 13 4.98 3.84 -6.82
CA LYS A 13 5.51 5.03 -7.48
C LYS A 13 4.40 6.04 -7.77
N ALA A 14 3.23 5.59 -8.24
CA ALA A 14 2.09 6.46 -8.47
C ALA A 14 1.61 7.13 -7.17
N GLU A 15 1.58 6.40 -6.05
CA GLU A 15 1.24 6.93 -4.72
C GLU A 15 2.21 8.05 -4.30
N ALA A 16 3.52 7.82 -4.44
CA ALA A 16 4.52 8.83 -4.11
C ALA A 16 4.41 10.09 -5.00
N LEU A 17 4.22 9.91 -6.30
CA LEU A 17 4.06 11.02 -7.24
C LEU A 17 2.80 11.85 -6.96
N ALA A 18 1.68 11.20 -6.62
CA ALA A 18 0.44 11.89 -6.24
C ALA A 18 0.61 12.67 -4.93
N ALA A 19 1.32 12.10 -3.95
CA ALA A 19 1.64 12.78 -2.70
C ALA A 19 2.50 14.04 -2.93
N ASP A 20 3.52 13.94 -3.79
CA ASP A 20 4.39 15.07 -4.14
C ASP A 20 3.67 16.17 -4.92
N ALA A 21 2.63 15.83 -5.68
CA ALA A 21 1.83 16.80 -6.41
C ALA A 21 0.82 17.53 -5.51
N LEU A 22 0.36 16.88 -4.42
CA LEU A 22 -0.58 17.48 -3.46
C LEU A 22 -0.03 18.77 -2.84
N VAL A 23 1.29 18.82 -2.62
CA VAL A 23 1.99 19.93 -1.98
C VAL A 23 2.48 20.99 -2.97
N LYS A 24 1.97 20.97 -4.20
CA LYS A 24 2.29 21.95 -5.24
C LYS A 24 1.02 22.67 -5.68
N PRO A 25 1.07 23.96 -6.04
CA PRO A 25 -0.11 24.74 -6.43
C PRO A 25 -0.54 24.41 -7.88
N ASN A 26 -0.81 23.13 -8.16
CA ASN A 26 -1.26 22.64 -9.46
C ASN A 26 -2.33 21.55 -9.27
N LEU A 27 -3.59 21.98 -9.30
CA LEU A 27 -4.76 21.13 -9.04
C LEU A 27 -4.91 20.00 -10.07
N ASP A 28 -4.74 20.33 -11.35
CA ASP A 28 -4.91 19.37 -12.45
C ASP A 28 -3.83 18.28 -12.40
N ASP A 29 -2.59 18.67 -12.11
CA ASP A 29 -1.48 17.73 -11.97
C ASP A 29 -1.71 16.75 -10.81
N TYR A 30 -2.15 17.26 -9.65
CA TYR A 30 -2.50 16.43 -8.50
C TYR A 30 -3.63 15.45 -8.82
N ASN A 31 -4.75 15.95 -9.33
CA ASN A 31 -5.93 15.14 -9.60
C ASN A 31 -5.65 14.07 -10.67
N ASN A 32 -4.90 14.40 -11.74
CA ASN A 32 -4.53 13.43 -12.76
C ASN A 32 -3.64 12.31 -12.21
N LYS A 33 -2.67 12.64 -11.37
CA LYS A 33 -1.82 11.63 -10.70
C LYS A 33 -2.60 10.77 -9.72
N LEU A 34 -3.55 11.35 -8.98
CA LEU A 34 -4.45 10.60 -8.11
C LEU A 34 -5.35 9.64 -8.91
N VAL A 35 -5.90 10.07 -10.05
CA VAL A 35 -6.68 9.20 -10.95
C VAL A 35 -5.83 8.04 -11.45
N TYR A 36 -4.58 8.30 -11.86
CA TYR A 36 -3.67 7.24 -12.28
C TYR A 36 -3.38 6.25 -11.14
N MET A 37 -3.06 6.73 -9.94
CA MET A 37 -2.89 5.88 -8.75
C MET A 37 -4.14 5.03 -8.47
N ASN A 38 -5.33 5.62 -8.54
CA ASN A 38 -6.60 4.94 -8.30
C ASN A 38 -6.92 3.85 -9.34
N SER A 39 -6.35 3.91 -10.55
CA SER A 39 -6.60 2.90 -11.58
C SER A 39 -6.06 1.50 -11.26
N PHE A 40 -5.11 1.42 -10.30
CA PHE A 40 -4.58 0.18 -9.75
C PHE A 40 -5.53 -0.47 -8.75
N CYS A 41 -6.55 0.26 -8.29
CA CYS A 41 -7.45 -0.17 -7.23
C CYS A 41 -8.84 -0.49 -7.77
N ILE A 42 -9.55 -1.35 -7.06
CA ILE A 42 -11.01 -1.43 -7.18
C ILE A 42 -11.67 -0.14 -6.68
N GLU A 43 -12.91 0.11 -7.11
CA GLU A 43 -13.69 1.31 -6.76
C GLU A 43 -13.74 1.57 -5.24
N GLN A 44 -13.93 0.51 -4.44
CA GLN A 44 -14.04 0.58 -2.98
C GLN A 44 -12.77 1.10 -2.30
N LEU A 45 -11.62 1.00 -2.97
CA LEU A 45 -10.32 1.44 -2.46
C LEU A 45 -9.84 2.76 -3.08
N GLN A 46 -10.54 3.28 -4.08
CA GLN A 46 -10.19 4.58 -4.66
C GLN A 46 -10.24 5.65 -3.57
N ASN A 47 -9.20 6.48 -3.52
CA ASN A 47 -9.03 7.55 -2.54
C ASN A 47 -8.92 7.09 -1.08
N LYS A 48 -8.62 5.81 -0.81
CA LYS A 48 -8.45 5.28 0.56
C LYS A 48 -7.01 5.27 1.06
N PHE A 49 -6.03 5.59 0.19
CA PHE A 49 -4.62 5.71 0.55
C PHE A 49 -4.24 7.14 1.02
N GLY A 50 -5.13 7.76 1.81
CA GLY A 50 -4.90 9.07 2.44
C GLY A 50 -4.80 10.26 1.47
N MET A 51 -5.43 10.18 0.30
CA MET A 51 -5.51 11.25 -0.71
C MET A 51 -6.90 11.24 -1.35
N VAL A 52 -7.50 12.41 -1.53
CA VAL A 52 -8.85 12.58 -2.12
C VAL A 52 -8.81 13.67 -3.19
N PRO A 53 -9.64 13.59 -4.25
CA PRO A 53 -9.67 14.61 -5.29
C PRO A 53 -10.00 15.97 -4.70
N ARG A 54 -9.39 17.00 -5.27
CA ARG A 54 -9.61 18.39 -4.84
C ARG A 54 -10.33 19.18 -5.91
N THR A 55 -11.17 20.12 -5.49
CA THR A 55 -11.85 21.08 -6.37
C THR A 55 -11.22 22.47 -6.34
N GLU A 56 -10.34 22.71 -5.37
CA GLU A 56 -9.64 23.98 -5.17
C GLU A 56 -8.22 23.74 -4.65
N LEU A 57 -7.34 24.70 -4.89
CA LEU A 57 -6.00 24.72 -4.30
C LEU A 57 -6.10 24.86 -2.77
N TRP A 58 -5.02 24.55 -2.06
CA TRP A 58 -4.88 24.99 -0.68
C TRP A 58 -4.63 26.50 -0.62
N ASP A 59 -4.63 27.07 0.58
CA ASP A 59 -4.14 28.44 0.76
C ASP A 59 -2.64 28.54 0.47
N ASP A 60 -2.16 29.76 0.24
CA ASP A 60 -0.75 30.02 -0.06
C ASP A 60 0.14 29.62 1.13
N ASP A 61 -0.32 29.81 2.36
CA ASP A 61 0.37 29.43 3.60
C ASP A 61 0.74 27.93 3.59
N PHE A 62 -0.18 27.06 3.18
CA PHE A 62 0.11 25.63 3.01
C PHE A 62 1.23 25.40 2.00
N TYR A 63 1.22 26.04 0.84
CA TYR A 63 2.29 25.82 -0.15
C TYR A 63 3.64 26.38 0.30
N GLU A 64 3.63 27.48 1.06
CA GLU A 64 4.84 28.04 1.66
C GLU A 64 5.44 27.11 2.73
N GLU A 65 4.61 26.46 3.55
CA GLU A 65 5.06 25.47 4.54
C GLU A 65 5.72 24.24 3.89
N TRP A 66 5.26 23.85 2.70
CA TRP A 66 5.72 22.65 2.02
C TRP A 66 6.70 22.91 0.86
N GLN A 67 7.16 24.16 0.67
CA GLN A 67 8.05 24.52 -0.45
C GLN A 67 9.37 23.74 -0.46
N ASP A 68 9.89 23.42 0.73
CA ASP A 68 11.15 22.68 0.93
C ASP A 68 10.90 21.20 1.28
N ALA A 69 9.69 20.70 1.05
CA ALA A 69 9.34 19.32 1.34
C ALA A 69 10.21 18.35 0.53
N ILE A 70 10.78 17.38 1.22
CA ILE A 70 11.55 16.31 0.60
C ILE A 70 10.58 15.46 -0.24
N PRO A 71 10.93 15.10 -1.49
CA PRO A 71 10.11 14.21 -2.31
C PRO A 71 9.79 12.89 -1.59
N SER A 72 8.54 12.46 -1.73
CA SER A 72 8.03 11.24 -1.14
C SER A 72 8.75 10.03 -1.71
N ALA A 73 9.29 9.19 -0.84
CA ALA A 73 9.86 7.91 -1.27
C ALA A 73 8.72 6.89 -1.53
N PRO A 74 8.79 6.09 -2.61
CA PRO A 74 7.93 4.92 -2.73
C PRO A 74 8.10 3.98 -1.54
N ARG A 75 7.03 3.28 -1.16
CA ARG A 75 7.11 2.29 -0.07
C ARG A 75 8.06 1.15 -0.43
N ASN A 76 8.66 0.55 0.59
CA ASN A 76 9.48 -0.65 0.42
C ASN A 76 8.58 -1.89 0.37
N ILE A 77 8.84 -2.81 -0.56
CA ILE A 77 8.25 -4.16 -0.55
C ILE A 77 9.14 -5.08 0.29
N TYR A 78 8.58 -5.68 1.33
CA TYR A 78 9.30 -6.59 2.21
C TYR A 78 9.15 -8.04 1.78
N LYS A 79 7.91 -8.51 1.60
CA LYS A 79 7.60 -9.87 1.15
C LYS A 79 6.33 -9.88 0.29
N ILE A 80 6.19 -10.89 -0.56
CA ILE A 80 4.96 -11.22 -1.28
C ILE A 80 4.62 -12.67 -0.96
N SER A 81 3.39 -12.91 -0.53
CA SER A 81 2.84 -14.24 -0.26
C SER A 81 1.70 -14.52 -1.24
N GLN A 82 1.79 -15.61 -2.00
CA GLN A 82 0.74 -16.08 -2.90
C GLN A 82 -0.17 -17.07 -2.16
N TYR A 83 -1.48 -16.94 -2.36
CA TYR A 83 -2.52 -17.78 -1.82
C TYR A 83 -3.46 -18.23 -2.93
N GLN A 84 -4.17 -19.33 -2.67
CA GLN A 84 -5.28 -19.77 -3.49
C GLN A 84 -6.59 -19.41 -2.79
N ASP A 85 -7.43 -18.64 -3.46
CA ASP A 85 -8.77 -18.26 -3.05
C ASP A 85 -9.82 -18.94 -3.96
N GLU A 86 -10.99 -19.25 -3.40
CA GLU A 86 -12.07 -19.97 -4.10
C GLU A 86 -12.85 -19.06 -5.07
N ILE A 87 -12.88 -17.75 -4.81
CA ILE A 87 -13.59 -16.74 -5.60
C ILE A 87 -12.62 -16.05 -6.58
N TYR A 88 -11.45 -15.65 -6.08
CA TYR A 88 -10.51 -14.78 -6.81
C TYR A 88 -9.37 -15.54 -7.49
N GLY A 89 -9.26 -16.85 -7.27
CA GLY A 89 -8.17 -17.64 -7.82
C GLY A 89 -6.85 -17.31 -7.12
N ASP A 90 -5.84 -16.88 -7.89
CA ASP A 90 -4.57 -16.44 -7.33
C ASP A 90 -4.72 -15.07 -6.62
N VAL A 91 -4.40 -15.05 -5.33
CA VAL A 91 -4.35 -13.83 -4.53
C VAL A 91 -2.94 -13.63 -4.00
N TYR A 92 -2.44 -12.41 -4.09
CA TYR A 92 -1.12 -12.05 -3.59
C TYR A 92 -1.23 -11.01 -2.49
N VAL A 93 -0.71 -11.34 -1.30
CA VAL A 93 -0.58 -10.37 -0.22
C VAL A 93 0.82 -9.79 -0.26
N VAL A 94 0.91 -8.48 -0.46
CA VAL A 94 2.15 -7.74 -0.54
C VAL A 94 2.33 -6.87 0.69
N TYR A 95 3.42 -7.10 1.41
CA TYR A 95 3.71 -6.44 2.68
C TYR A 95 4.66 -5.28 2.46
N VAL A 96 4.23 -4.09 2.83
CA VAL A 96 4.91 -2.84 2.50
C VAL A 96 5.21 -1.98 3.73
N SER A 97 6.11 -1.02 3.57
CA SER A 97 6.36 -0.01 4.61
C SER A 97 5.21 0.98 4.76
N GLY A 98 5.31 1.85 5.76
CA GLY A 98 4.50 3.07 5.80
C GLY A 98 4.81 3.99 4.61
N ARG A 99 3.93 4.98 4.37
CA ARG A 99 4.11 6.02 3.36
C ARG A 99 5.44 6.74 3.55
N SER A 100 6.10 7.06 2.44
CA SER A 100 7.37 7.79 2.40
C SER A 100 8.37 7.31 3.46
N PRO A 101 8.83 6.05 3.37
CA PRO A 101 9.70 5.46 4.38
C PRO A 101 11.01 6.24 4.53
N ILE A 102 11.44 6.44 5.77
CA ILE A 102 12.74 7.05 6.07
C ILE A 102 13.83 6.06 5.70
N ASN A 103 14.83 6.52 4.94
CA ASN A 103 16.00 5.72 4.60
C ASN A 103 16.62 5.10 5.85
N MET A 104 17.03 3.83 5.75
CA MET A 104 17.62 3.03 6.83
C MET A 104 16.67 2.65 7.98
N ILE A 105 15.41 3.11 7.99
CA ILE A 105 14.40 2.67 8.97
C ILE A 105 13.43 1.69 8.29
N PHE A 106 13.61 0.40 8.58
CA PHE A 106 12.84 -0.67 7.95
C PHE A 106 11.76 -1.21 8.90
N ARG A 107 10.50 -0.82 8.66
CA ARG A 107 9.33 -1.20 9.47
C ARG A 107 8.12 -1.52 8.58
N TYR A 108 7.30 -2.48 9.01
CA TYR A 108 6.01 -2.71 8.38
C TYR A 108 5.09 -1.51 8.57
N GLY A 109 4.29 -1.23 7.55
CA GLY A 109 3.24 -0.22 7.61
C GLY A 109 1.90 -0.79 7.19
N GLU A 110 1.84 -1.46 6.03
CA GLU A 110 0.58 -1.92 5.44
C GLU A 110 0.77 -3.25 4.72
N SER A 111 -0.34 -3.92 4.43
CA SER A 111 -0.39 -5.04 3.49
C SER A 111 -1.52 -4.83 2.49
N ILE A 112 -1.22 -4.97 1.21
CA ILE A 112 -2.20 -4.88 0.12
C ILE A 112 -2.43 -6.25 -0.50
N PHE A 113 -3.68 -6.55 -0.84
CA PHE A 113 -4.07 -7.78 -1.52
C PHE A 113 -4.26 -7.46 -2.98
N VAL A 114 -3.66 -8.27 -3.85
CA VAL A 114 -3.71 -8.14 -5.30
C VAL A 114 -4.35 -9.39 -5.89
N ALA A 115 -5.34 -9.20 -6.75
CA ALA A 115 -6.01 -10.27 -7.48
C ALA A 115 -6.37 -9.80 -8.88
N LYS A 116 -6.73 -10.74 -9.77
CA LYS A 116 -7.27 -10.40 -11.09
C LYS A 116 -8.77 -10.16 -10.99
N ILE A 117 -9.22 -9.00 -11.47
CA ILE A 117 -10.63 -8.63 -11.62
C ILE A 117 -10.86 -8.31 -13.09
N ASN A 118 -11.73 -9.08 -13.76
CA ASN A 118 -11.93 -8.98 -15.21
C ASN A 118 -10.61 -9.06 -16.00
N ASP A 119 -9.77 -10.05 -15.67
CA ASP A 119 -8.44 -10.29 -16.26
C ASP A 119 -7.36 -9.21 -16.02
N GLU A 120 -7.66 -8.14 -15.28
CA GLU A 120 -6.71 -7.10 -14.90
C GLU A 120 -6.27 -7.23 -13.44
N LEU A 121 -4.98 -7.04 -13.15
CA LEU A 121 -4.50 -6.94 -11.76
C LEU A 121 -5.07 -5.69 -11.08
N LYS A 122 -5.66 -5.89 -9.90
CA LYS A 122 -6.16 -4.81 -9.03
C LYS A 122 -5.76 -5.06 -7.59
N ILE A 123 -5.57 -3.96 -6.86
CA ILE A 123 -5.53 -3.95 -5.40
C ILE A 123 -6.97 -4.04 -4.91
N VAL A 124 -7.28 -5.08 -4.15
CA VAL A 124 -8.64 -5.44 -3.72
C VAL A 124 -8.87 -5.28 -2.22
N LYS A 125 -7.78 -5.27 -1.44
CA LYS A 125 -7.83 -5.10 0.02
C LYS A 125 -6.57 -4.37 0.50
N ASP A 126 -6.70 -3.62 1.58
CA ASP A 126 -5.60 -3.05 2.34
C ASP A 126 -5.80 -3.29 3.85
N TYR A 127 -4.72 -3.49 4.59
CA TYR A 127 -4.69 -3.54 6.05
C TYR A 127 -3.52 -2.71 6.58
N THR A 128 -3.76 -2.03 7.70
CA THR A 128 -2.70 -1.31 8.42
C THR A 128 -2.04 -2.23 9.44
N PHE A 129 -0.70 -2.22 9.49
CA PHE A 129 0.09 -2.89 10.51
C PHE A 129 0.27 -1.94 11.70
N GLY A 130 -0.36 -2.28 12.82
CA GLY A 130 -0.37 -1.41 13.98
C GLY A 130 -0.77 -2.14 15.25
N ASP A 131 -0.71 -1.41 16.35
CA ASP A 131 -1.01 -1.93 17.68
C ASP A 131 -1.93 -0.97 18.40
N GLN A 132 -3.23 -1.03 18.09
CA GLN A 132 -4.23 -0.17 18.71
C GLN A 132 -4.28 -0.35 20.24
N MET A 133 -3.99 -1.55 20.73
CA MET A 133 -4.05 -1.90 22.14
C MET A 133 -2.70 -1.79 22.88
N ARG A 134 -1.61 -1.43 22.17
CA ARG A 134 -0.23 -1.36 22.70
C ARG A 134 0.29 -2.68 23.29
N ILE A 135 -0.17 -3.82 22.78
CA ILE A 135 0.23 -5.16 23.21
C ILE A 135 1.14 -5.83 22.17
N LYS A 136 0.73 -5.88 20.91
CA LYS A 136 1.47 -6.51 19.80
C LYS A 136 0.94 -5.97 18.49
N LYS A 137 1.83 -5.55 17.59
CA LYS A 137 1.41 -5.14 16.25
C LYS A 137 0.89 -6.31 15.44
N LYS A 138 -0.21 -6.07 14.72
CA LYS A 138 -0.81 -7.00 13.76
C LYS A 138 -1.50 -6.22 12.65
N PHE A 139 -1.93 -6.92 11.61
CA PHE A 139 -2.74 -6.31 10.55
C PHE A 139 -4.17 -6.12 11.05
N GLU A 140 -4.63 -4.88 11.02
CA GLU A 140 -5.97 -4.46 11.46
C GLU A 140 -6.59 -3.53 10.40
N THR A 141 -7.85 -3.13 10.64
CA THR A 141 -8.57 -2.11 9.85
C THR A 141 -8.62 -2.40 8.36
N GLY A 142 -9.00 -3.63 8.00
CA GLY A 142 -9.13 -4.05 6.60
C GLY A 142 -10.16 -3.23 5.83
N ILE A 143 -9.74 -2.61 4.73
CA ILE A 143 -10.61 -1.88 3.79
C ILE A 143 -10.58 -2.54 2.40
N GLY A 144 -11.63 -2.36 1.59
CA GLY A 144 -11.76 -2.99 0.27
C GLY A 144 -12.87 -4.06 0.24
N LEU A 145 -12.68 -5.13 -0.53
CA LEU A 145 -13.69 -6.20 -0.66
C LEU A 145 -13.96 -6.89 0.67
N GLY A 146 -15.23 -7.14 0.99
CA GLY A 146 -15.63 -7.67 2.30
C GLY A 146 -15.48 -9.19 2.45
N ASP A 147 -15.37 -9.92 1.34
CA ASP A 147 -15.34 -11.37 1.24
C ASP A 147 -13.93 -11.96 1.21
N ILE A 148 -12.89 -11.12 1.25
CA ILE A 148 -11.49 -11.53 1.35
C ILE A 148 -10.79 -10.92 2.57
N SER A 149 -10.09 -11.77 3.32
CA SER A 149 -9.34 -11.39 4.52
C SER A 149 -8.19 -12.35 4.81
N PHE A 150 -7.38 -12.03 5.82
CA PHE A 150 -6.36 -12.99 6.29
C PHE A 150 -6.97 -14.29 6.82
N GLU A 151 -8.19 -14.23 7.37
CA GLU A 151 -8.90 -15.40 7.88
C GLU A 151 -9.54 -16.25 6.77
N SER A 152 -9.89 -15.65 5.62
CA SER A 152 -10.41 -16.39 4.47
C SER A 152 -9.29 -17.10 3.69
N LEU A 153 -8.10 -16.49 3.68
CA LEU A 153 -6.91 -17.09 3.06
C LEU A 153 -6.37 -18.22 3.95
N LYS A 154 -6.14 -19.39 3.32
CA LYS A 154 -5.53 -20.55 3.97
C LYS A 154 -4.00 -20.38 4.02
N ASN A 155 -3.25 -21.47 3.94
CA ASN A 155 -1.80 -21.40 3.88
C ASN A 155 -1.31 -20.81 2.54
N PRO A 156 -0.22 -20.02 2.54
CA PRO A 156 0.38 -19.54 1.32
C PRO A 156 0.94 -20.70 0.49
N VAL A 157 0.80 -20.60 -0.83
CA VAL A 157 1.34 -21.52 -1.83
C VAL A 157 2.81 -21.20 -2.12
N ALA A 158 3.17 -19.92 -2.08
CA ALA A 158 4.54 -19.46 -2.29
C ALA A 158 4.80 -18.16 -1.52
N ILE A 159 6.04 -17.95 -1.09
CA ILE A 159 6.47 -16.73 -0.42
C ILE A 159 7.82 -16.29 -0.99
N GLU A 160 7.89 -15.05 -1.47
CA GLU A 160 9.15 -14.38 -1.82
C GLU A 160 9.45 -13.25 -0.83
N ARG A 161 10.70 -13.21 -0.38
CA ARG A 161 11.20 -12.29 0.64
C ARG A 161 12.29 -11.43 0.02
N TYR A 162 12.17 -10.11 0.13
CA TYR A 162 13.06 -9.14 -0.52
C TYR A 162 13.86 -8.32 0.48
N MET A 163 13.21 -7.85 1.54
CA MET A 163 13.81 -6.99 2.55
C MET A 163 13.25 -7.34 3.92
N ALA A 164 14.10 -7.35 4.95
CA ALA A 164 13.69 -7.60 6.32
C ALA A 164 13.33 -6.27 7.04
N PRO A 165 12.22 -6.22 7.80
CA PRO A 165 11.86 -5.04 8.61
C PRO A 165 12.67 -5.02 9.93
N THR A 166 13.98 -4.82 9.83
CA THR A 166 14.94 -4.97 10.95
C THR A 166 14.72 -4.04 12.15
N HIS A 167 13.91 -2.98 11.99
CA HIS A 167 13.61 -2.01 13.03
C HIS A 167 12.18 -2.16 13.59
N ASP A 168 11.54 -3.31 13.32
CA ASP A 168 10.21 -3.65 13.79
C ASP A 168 10.20 -5.10 14.29
N LYS A 169 10.23 -5.31 15.61
CA LYS A 169 10.30 -6.66 16.19
C LYS A 169 9.09 -7.51 15.77
N ASP A 170 7.88 -6.98 15.93
CA ASP A 170 6.65 -7.68 15.57
C ASP A 170 6.57 -7.88 14.05
N GLY A 171 7.01 -6.88 13.28
CA GLY A 171 7.12 -6.99 11.82
C GLY A 171 8.11 -8.08 11.40
N MET A 172 9.23 -8.24 12.11
CA MET A 172 10.24 -9.28 11.85
C MET A 172 9.71 -10.68 12.19
N GLU A 173 8.98 -10.82 13.30
CA GLU A 173 8.28 -12.08 13.64
C GLU A 173 7.32 -12.47 12.53
N HIS A 174 6.47 -11.55 12.06
CA HIS A 174 5.55 -11.79 10.96
C HIS A 174 6.28 -12.05 9.62
N TYR A 175 7.38 -11.35 9.35
CA TYR A 175 8.17 -11.54 8.15
C TYR A 175 8.75 -12.95 8.03
N LEU A 176 9.25 -13.48 9.15
CA LEU A 176 9.80 -14.84 9.24
C LEU A 176 8.70 -15.92 9.26
N SER A 177 7.47 -15.57 9.62
CA SER A 177 6.36 -16.53 9.57
C SER A 177 5.97 -16.88 8.14
N ASP A 178 5.76 -18.18 7.91
CA ASP A 178 5.12 -18.72 6.71
C ASP A 178 3.60 -18.87 6.89
N ILE A 179 3.08 -18.54 8.09
CA ILE A 179 1.68 -18.64 8.50
C ILE A 179 1.26 -17.38 9.26
#